data_AF-A0A1H6EBG2-F1
#
_entry.id   AF-A0A1H6EBG2-F1
#
_cell.length_a   1.000
_cell.length_b   1.000
_cell.length_c   1.000
_cell.angle_alpha   90.00
_cell.angle_beta   90.00
_cell.angle_gamma   90.00
#
_symmetry.space_group_name_H-M   'P 1'
#
loop_
_entity.id
_entity.type
_entity.pdbx_description
1 polymer ?
#
loop_
_entity_poly.entity_id
_entity_poly.type
_entity_poly.pdbx_seq_one_letter_code
_entity_poly.pdbx_strand_id
1 'polypeptide(L)' 'MVDIAYRTADVDGLKVFYREAGAPDAPVLLLLHGFPSSSHMFRDLI' A
#
# COMPACT_ATOMS: atom_id res chain seq x y z
N MET A 1 15.91 -6.88 3.22
CA MET A 1 14.95 -5.91 3.76
C MET A 1 14.31 -5.26 2.54
N VAL A 2 13.01 -5.47 2.34
CA VAL A 2 12.31 -4.85 1.19
C VAL A 2 12.13 -3.38 1.52
N ASP A 3 12.51 -2.49 0.61
CA ASP A 3 12.30 -1.06 0.81
C ASP A 3 10.80 -0.75 0.71
N ILE A 4 10.29 0.03 1.66
CA ILE A 4 8.87 0.38 1.74
C ILE A 4 8.71 1.83 1.32
N ALA A 5 8.13 2.02 0.15
CA ALA A 5 7.79 3.33 -0.34
C ALA A 5 6.43 3.77 0.25
N TYR A 6 6.38 5.01 0.73
CA TYR A 6 5.18 5.67 1.19
C TYR A 6 4.71 6.63 0.10
N ARG A 7 3.50 6.40 -0.43
CA ARG A 7 2.99 7.11 -1.59
C ARG A 7 1.58 7.64 -1.35
N THR A 8 1.18 8.60 -2.19
CA THR A 8 -0.19 9.10 -2.27
C THR A 8 -0.60 9.10 -3.74
N ALA A 9 -1.82 8.64 -4.03
CA ALA A 9 -2.44 8.75 -5.35
C ALA A 9 -3.66 9.66 -5.27
N ASP A 10 -3.93 10.38 -6.35
CA ASP A 10 -5.23 11.01 -6.56
C ASP A 10 -6.16 9.97 -7.19
N VAL A 11 -7.27 9.65 -6.53
CA VAL A 11 -8.29 8.71 -6.98
C VAL A 11 -9.63 9.40 -6.87
N ASP A 12 -10.20 9.79 -8.01
CA ASP A 12 -11.46 10.53 -8.09
C ASP A 12 -11.50 11.78 -7.19
N GLY A 13 -10.40 12.53 -7.12
CA GLY A 13 -10.26 13.72 -6.28
C GLY A 13 -9.99 13.44 -4.80
N LEU A 14 -9.88 12.16 -4.41
CA LEU A 14 -9.44 11.75 -3.08
C LEU A 14 -7.94 11.48 -3.08
N LYS A 15 -7.23 12.11 -2.14
CA LYS A 15 -5.82 11.79 -1.88
C LYS A 15 -5.72 10.53 -1.02
N VAL A 16 -5.41 9.41 -1.64
CA VAL A 16 -5.32 8.09 -1.00
C VAL A 16 -3.86 7.75 -0.73
N PHE A 17 -3.54 7.56 0.55
CA PHE A 17 -2.22 7.10 0.99
C PHE A 17 -2.09 5.57 0.87
N TYR A 18 -0.93 5.09 0.43
CA TYR A 18 -0.62 3.65 0.38
C TYR A 18 0.86 3.37 0.60
N ARG A 19 1.16 2.10 0.91
CA ARG A 19 2.52 1.56 1.02
C ARG A 19 2.76 0.62 -0.16
N GLU A 20 3.95 0.69 -0.72
CA GLU A 20 4.36 -0.12 -1.88
C GLU A 20 5.67 -0.83 -1.55
N ALA A 21 5.77 -2.09 -1.97
CA ALA A 21 6.90 -2.96 -1.73
C ALA A 21 7.01 -3.98 -2.88
N GLY A 22 8.23 -4.46 -3.15
CA GLY A 22 8.50 -5.46 -4.18
C GLY A 22 8.99 -4.88 -5.51
N ALA A 23 9.14 -5.75 -6.50
CA ALA A 23 9.66 -5.37 -7.81
C ALA A 23 8.57 -4.69 -8.67
N PRO A 24 8.88 -3.58 -9.37
CA PRO A 24 7.89 -2.80 -10.13
C PRO A 24 7.36 -3.52 -11.38
N ASP A 25 8.04 -4.55 -11.85
CA ASP A 25 7.71 -5.37 -13.02
C ASP A 25 7.00 -6.70 -12.67
N ALA A 26 6.78 -6.98 -11.38
CA ALA A 26 6.05 -8.15 -10.92
C ALA A 26 4.52 -7.94 -10.96
N PRO A 27 3.71 -9.02 -11.00
CA PRO A 27 2.26 -8.92 -10.85
C PRO A 27 1.85 -8.21 -9.56
N VAL A 28 0.85 -7.34 -9.66
CA VAL A 28 0.39 -6.51 -8.53
C VAL A 28 -0.58 -7.28 -7.63
N LEU A 29 -0.37 -7.20 -6.32
CA LEU A 29 -1.32 -7.62 -5.29
C LEU A 29 -1.83 -6.39 -4.53
N LEU A 30 -3.13 -6.13 -4.59
CA LEU A 30 -3.77 -5.03 -3.85
C LEU A 30 -4.27 -5.52 -2.50
N LEU A 31 -3.80 -4.90 -1.42
CA LEU A 31 -4.19 -5.20 -0.05
C LEU A 31 -5.11 -4.11 0.50
N LEU A 32 -6.36 -4.44 0.75
CA LEU A 32 -7.37 -3.53 1.29
C LEU A 32 -7.60 -3.86 2.77
N HIS A 33 -7.43 -2.86 3.62
CA HIS A 33 -7.64 -3.01 5.06
C HIS A 33 -9.13 -2.81 5.43
N GLY A 34 -9.53 -3.35 6.57
CA GLY A 34 -10.88 -3.15 7.12
C GLY A 34 -10.96 -1.98 8.11
N PHE A 35 -12.14 -1.79 8.70
CA PHE A 35 -12.32 -0.92 9.86
C PHE A 35 -12.06 -1.71 11.16
N PRO A 36 -11.41 -1.14 12.20
CA PRO A 36 -10.86 0.22 12.33
C PRO A 36 -9.34 0.27 12.07
N SER A 37 -8.88 -0.20 10.90
CA SER A 37 -7.45 -0.33 10.60
C SER A 37 -6.99 0.55 9.43
N SER A 38 -5.71 0.48 9.09
CA SER A 38 -5.07 1.15 7.95
C SER A 38 -4.11 0.19 7.23
N SER A 39 -3.35 0.67 6.26
CA SER A 39 -2.27 -0.09 5.60
C SER A 39 -1.22 -0.65 6.58
N HIS A 40 -1.20 -0.17 7.83
CA HIS A 40 -0.39 -0.71 8.91
C HIS A 40 -0.79 -2.14 9.32
N MET A 41 -2.00 -2.59 9.00
CA MET A 41 -2.45 -3.98 9.19
C MET A 41 -1.50 -4.99 8.53
N PHE A 42 -0.87 -4.61 7.42
CA PHE A 42 -0.02 -5.49 6.61
C PHE A 42 1.49 -5.27 6.83
N ARG A 43 1.93 -4.55 7.87
CA ARG A 43 3.36 -4.26 8.11
C ARG A 43 4.26 -5.47 8.31
N ASP A 44 3.70 -6.59 8.74
CA ASP A 44 4.46 -7.83 8.96
C ASP A 44 4.41 -8.73 7.71
N LEU A 45 3.60 -8.34 6.70
CA LEU A 45 3.54 -8.97 5.38
C LEU A 45 4.43 -8.23 4.36
N ILE A 46 4.49 -6.89 4.45
CA ILE A 46 5.32 -6.01 3.62
C ILE A 46 6.19 -5.09 4.45
#